data_AF-A0A2S7IW02-F1
#
_entry.id   AF-A0A2S7IW02-F1
#
_cell.length_a   1.000
_cell.length_b   1.000
_cell.length_c   1.000
_cell.angle_alpha   90.00
_cell.angle_beta   90.00
_cell.angle_gamma   90.00
#
_symmetry.space_group_name_H-M   'P 1'
#
loop_
_entity.id
_entity.type
_entity.pdbx_description
1 polymer ?
#
loop_
_entity_poly.entity_id
_entity_poly.type
_entity_poly.pdbx_seq_one_letter_code
_entity_poly.pdbx_strand_id
1 'polypeptide(L)' 'MASEYSKFWLVWRYGGASPTFKHFTKESAESEAGRLALKEPGAVFFVVKAVSGFQADIPTINTVKLIKGDDIPF' A
#
# COMPACT_ATOMS: atom_id res chain seq x y z
N MET A 1 14.16 1.48 16.09
CA MET A 1 14.60 2.38 15.01
C MET A 1 13.43 2.53 14.07
N ALA A 2 12.96 3.76 13.81
CA ALA A 2 11.88 3.96 12.85
C ALA A 2 12.39 3.57 11.45
N SER A 3 11.62 2.77 10.73
CA SER A 3 11.88 2.49 9.32
C SER A 3 11.76 3.79 8.54
N GLU A 4 12.86 4.27 7.96
CA GLU A 4 12.83 5.44 7.09
C GLU A 4 12.34 5.02 5.69
N TYR A 5 11.18 5.54 5.29
CA TYR A 5 10.63 5.33 3.94
C TYR A 5 10.89 6.55 3.07
N SER A 6 11.63 6.40 1.98
CA SER A 6 11.86 7.47 1.00
C SER A 6 10.57 7.82 0.24
N LYS A 7 10.43 9.07 -0.20
CA LYS A 7 9.38 9.47 -1.15
C LYS A 7 9.54 8.67 -2.44
N PHE A 8 8.42 8.18 -2.96
CA PHE A 8 8.37 7.45 -4.23
C PHE A 8 7.14 7.85 -5.04
N TRP A 9 7.17 7.48 -6.31
CA TRP A 9 6.09 7.66 -7.26
C TRP A 9 5.65 6.30 -7.79
N LEU A 10 4.36 6.17 -8.10
CA LEU A 10 3.79 5.03 -8.80
C LEU A 10 3.12 5.50 -10.07
N VAL A 11 3.07 4.64 -11.07
CA VAL A 11 2.22 4.80 -12.24
C VAL A 11 0.96 3.97 -12.03
N TRP A 12 -0.20 4.63 -12.02
CA TRP A 12 -1.48 3.99 -11.76
C TRP A 12 -2.44 4.16 -12.95
N ARG A 13 -2.96 3.04 -13.46
CA ARG A 13 -3.96 3.02 -14.53
C ARG A 13 -5.36 3.21 -13.96
N TYR A 14 -6.13 4.15 -14.51
CA TYR A 14 -7.54 4.33 -14.13
C TYR A 14 -8.34 3.04 -14.41
N GLY A 15 -9.03 2.51 -13.41
CA GLY A 15 -9.76 1.24 -13.51
C GLY A 15 -8.87 0.01 -13.71
N GLY A 16 -7.56 0.12 -13.48
CA GLY A 16 -6.60 -0.98 -13.59
C GLY A 16 -6.25 -1.62 -12.24
N ALA A 17 -5.34 -2.57 -12.29
CA ALA A 17 -4.78 -3.24 -11.12
C ALA A 17 -3.83 -2.32 -10.31
N SER A 18 -3.46 -2.79 -9.11
CA SER A 18 -2.50 -2.10 -8.24
C SER A 18 -1.13 -1.91 -8.92
N PRO A 19 -0.47 -0.75 -8.76
CA PRO A 19 0.88 -0.52 -9.30
C PRO A 19 1.90 -1.49 -8.71
N THR A 20 2.83 -1.97 -9.55
CA THR A 20 3.82 -3.00 -9.15
C THR A 20 5.25 -2.47 -9.04
N PHE A 21 5.52 -1.24 -9.49
CA PHE A 21 6.86 -0.66 -9.52
C PHE A 21 6.90 0.73 -8.88
N LYS A 22 7.92 0.98 -8.05
CA LYS A 22 8.20 2.28 -7.40
C LYS A 22 9.27 3.03 -8.17
N HIS A 23 8.98 4.25 -8.58
CA HIS A 23 9.94 5.19 -9.14
C HIS A 23 10.45 6.12 -8.04
N PHE A 24 11.74 6.41 -8.03
CA PHE A 24 12.36 7.33 -7.05
C PHE A 24 12.49 8.76 -7.56
N THR A 25 12.14 9.01 -8.82
CA THR A 25 12.09 10.35 -9.43
C THR A 25 10.77 10.53 -10.15
N LYS A 26 10.31 11.78 -10.26
CA LYS A 26 9.08 12.13 -10.96
C LYS A 26 9.22 11.86 -12.46
N GLU A 27 10.37 12.21 -13.02
CA GLU A 27 10.69 12.11 -14.44
C GLU A 27 10.67 10.65 -14.91
N SER A 28 11.20 9.73 -14.09
CA SER A 28 11.15 8.29 -14.37
C SER A 28 9.71 7.77 -14.41
N ALA A 29 8.86 8.23 -13.48
CA ALA A 29 7.45 7.83 -13.44
C ALA A 29 6.65 8.40 -14.62
N GLU A 30 6.90 9.66 -15.00
CA GLU A 30 6.25 10.29 -16.16
C GLU A 30 6.65 9.61 -17.48
N SER A 31 7.93 9.24 -17.63
CA SER A 31 8.40 8.49 -18.79
C SER A 31 7.69 7.13 -18.91
N GLU A 32 7.56 6.40 -17.81
CA GLU A 32 6.87 5.11 -17.79
C GLU A 32 5.36 5.25 -18.04
N ALA A 33 4.71 6.25 -17.46
CA ALA A 33 3.31 6.55 -17.73
C ALA A 33 3.07 6.84 -19.22
N GLY A 34 3.94 7.61 -19.86
CA GLY A 34 3.91 7.87 -21.30
C GLY A 34 4.11 6.59 -22.12
N ARG A 35 5.09 5.75 -21.76
CA ARG A 35 5.34 4.47 -22.42
C ARG A 35 4.12 3.54 -22.36
N LEU A 36 3.44 3.48 -21.21
CA LEU A 36 2.24 2.66 -21.02
C LEU A 36 1.02 3.21 -21.76
N ALA A 37 0.83 4.53 -21.78
CA ALA A 37 -0.24 5.18 -22.55
C ALA A 37 -0.09 4.91 -24.06
N LEU A 38 1.13 4.88 -24.59
CA LEU A 38 1.39 4.50 -25.99
C LEU A 38 1.07 3.03 -26.27
N LYS A 39 1.28 2.14 -25.29
CA LYS A 39 1.00 0.71 -25.42
C LYS A 39 -0.50 0.39 -25.38
N GLU A 40 -1.28 1.17 -24.63
CA GLU A 40 -2.73 1.02 -24.49
C GLU A 40 -3.48 2.32 -24.82
N PRO A 41 -3.67 2.65 -26.11
CA PRO A 41 -4.42 3.84 -26.49
C PRO A 41 -5.83 3.88 -25.88
N GLY A 42 -6.20 5.03 -25.32
CA GLY A 42 -7.49 5.24 -24.64
C GLY A 42 -7.48 4.90 -23.15
N ALA A 43 -6.46 4.21 -22.64
CA ALA A 43 -6.25 4.05 -21.21
C ALA A 43 -5.63 5.32 -20.59
N VAL A 44 -6.03 5.65 -19.37
CA VAL A 44 -5.52 6.82 -18.62
C VAL A 44 -4.56 6.34 -17.53
N PHE A 45 -3.36 6.91 -17.50
CA PHE A 45 -2.34 6.64 -16.51
C PHE A 45 -2.04 7.90 -15.69
N PHE A 46 -2.02 7.77 -14.38
CA PHE A 46 -1.70 8.83 -13.43
C PHE A 46 -0.36 8.57 -12.77
N VAL A 47 0.43 9.63 -12.59
CA VAL A 47 1.63 9.60 -11.75
C VAL A 47 1.23 10.04 -10.35
N VAL A 48 1.32 9.14 -9.38
CA VAL A 48 0.94 9.39 -7.98
C VAL A 48 2.16 9.41 -7.09
N LYS A 49 2.24 10.38 -6.17
CA LYS A 49 3.35 10.55 -5.23
C LYS A 49 2.92 10.11 -3.83
N ALA A 50 3.77 9.35 -3.14
CA ALA A 50 3.57 9.08 -1.72
C ALA A 50 3.72 10.38 -0.91
N VAL A 51 2.64 10.80 -0.26
CA VAL A 51 2.59 12.03 0.57
C VAL A 51 2.74 11.74 2.07
N SER A 52 2.26 10.58 2.52
CA SER A 52 2.35 10.13 3.91
C SER A 52 2.30 8.59 3.96
N GLY A 53 2.73 8.02 5.09
CA GLY A 53 2.68 6.58 5.35
C GLY A 53 2.35 6.33 6.81
N PHE A 54 1.54 5.31 7.07
CA PHE A 54 1.13 4.89 8.40
C PHE A 54 1.44 3.41 8.57
N GLN A 55 2.05 3.05 9.70
CA GLN A 55 2.28 1.67 10.11
C GLN A 55 1.71 1.52 11.53
N ALA A 56 0.98 0.44 11.77
CA ALA A 56 0.51 0.05 13.09
C ALA A 56 1.10 -1.30 13.43
N ASP A 57 1.69 -1.42 14.62
CA ASP A 57 2.05 -2.71 15.18
C ASP A 57 0.77 -3.37 15.68
N ILE A 58 0.53 -4.61 15.24
CA ILE A 58 -0.69 -5.39 15.52
C ILE A 58 -0.93 -5.43 17.04
N PRO A 59 -2.17 -5.26 17.54
CA PRO A 59 -2.45 -5.48 18.95
C PRO A 59 -2.14 -6.94 19.32
N THR A 60 -1.34 -7.12 20.37
CA THR A 60 -0.97 -8.45 20.86
C THR A 60 -2.21 -9.27 21.17
N ILE A 61 -2.33 -10.45 20.54
CA ILE A 61 -3.41 -11.40 20.87
C ILE A 61 -3.09 -11.98 22.25
N ASN A 62 -3.87 -11.58 23.26
CA ASN A 62 -3.79 -12.17 24.59
C ASN A 62 -4.65 -13.44 24.63
N THR A 63 -4.05 -14.57 24.99
CA THR A 63 -4.82 -15.79 25.28
C THR A 63 -5.39 -15.67 26.70
N VAL A 64 -6.71 -15.60 26.80
CA VAL A 64 -7.40 -15.65 28.11
C VAL A 64 -7.45 -17.11 28.55
N LYS A 65 -6.86 -17.43 29.71
CA LYS A 65 -7.05 -18.73 30.35
C LYS A 65 -8.50 -18.84 30.82
N LEU A 66 -9.23 -19.80 30.26
CA LEU A 66 -10.51 -20.22 30.82
C LEU A 66 -10.21 -21.00 32.10
N ILE A 67 -10.53 -20.40 33.26
CA ILE A 67 -10.63 -21.17 34.50
C ILE A 67 -11.82 -22.11 34.36
N LYS A 68 -11.65 -23.36 34.81
CA LYS A 68 -12.76 -24.31 34.90
C LYS A 68 -13.77 -23.68 35.86
N GLY A 69 -14.97 -23.36 35.38
CA GLY A 69 -16.03 -22.88 36.24
C GLY A 69 -16.35 -23.96 37.25
N ASP A 70 -16.10 -23.69 38.53
CA ASP A 70 -16.78 -24.43 39.59
C ASP A 70 -18.25 -24.07 39.46
N ASP A 71 -19.11 -25.04 39.14
CA ASP A 71 -20.57 -24.94 38.91
C ASP A 71 -21.25 -23.61 39.34
N ILE A 72 -21.15 -22.55 38.52
CA ILE A 72 -21.95 -21.33 38.69
C ILE A 72 -23.09 -21.38 37.66
N PRO A 73 -24.36 -21.34 38.11
CA PRO A 73 -25.53 -21.57 37.25
C PRO A 73 -25.97 -20.35 36.41
N PHE A 74 -25.02 -19.55 35.91
CA PHE A 74 -25.17 -18.67 34.74
C PHE A 74 -23.80 -18.17 34.27
#